data_AF-A0A0N0V0Z4-F1
#
_entry.id   AF-A0A0N0V0Z4-F1
#
_cell.length_a   1.000
_cell.length_b   1.000
_cell.length_c   1.000
_cell.angle_alpha   90.00
_cell.angle_beta   90.00
_cell.angle_gamma   90.00
#
_symmetry.space_group_name_H-M   'P 1'
#
loop_
_entity.id
_entity.type
_entity.pdbx_description
1 polymer ?
#
loop_
_entity_poly.entity_id
_entity_poly.type
_entity_poly.pdbx_seq_one_letter_code
_entity_poly.pdbx_strand_id
1 'polypeptide(L)'
;MENWKNALKLLSSRISLNREPVIFGIRQKDIQVDIFAKAGGDDYSLIGEVKNRKAKFSVKEAKIFLAKALEVQQLENVSKALFFVFSAGGFFQNTIQFLQENKIAWSDDKKFL
;
A
#
# COMPACT_ATOMS: atom_id res chain seq x y z
N MET A 1 -6.99 -33.36 -18.25
CA MET A 1 -6.60 -32.29 -17.28
C MET A 1 -5.43 -32.73 -16.38
N GLU A 2 -4.50 -33.56 -16.89
CA GLU A 2 -3.50 -34.26 -16.05
C GLU A 2 -2.06 -33.71 -16.14
N ASN A 3 -1.78 -32.77 -17.05
CA ASN A 3 -0.40 -32.43 -17.43
C ASN A 3 0.30 -31.46 -16.45
N TRP A 4 -0.46 -30.60 -15.77
CA TRP A 4 0.12 -29.57 -14.90
C TRP A 4 0.56 -30.10 -13.52
N LYS A 5 -0.11 -31.13 -13.00
CA LYS A 5 0.27 -31.76 -11.72
C LYS A 5 1.60 -32.50 -11.83
N ASN A 6 1.86 -33.14 -12.98
CA ASN A 6 3.14 -33.79 -13.25
C ASN A 6 4.27 -32.78 -13.44
N ALA A 7 4.00 -31.62 -14.06
CA ALA A 7 4.97 -30.53 -14.17
C ALA A 7 5.39 -29.97 -12.80
N LEU A 8 4.43 -29.79 -11.87
CA LEU A 8 4.73 -29.33 -10.50
C LEU A 8 5.53 -30.35 -9.68
N LYS A 9 5.27 -31.65 -9.87
CA LYS A 9 6.00 -32.73 -9.20
C LYS A 9 7.44 -32.89 -9.71
N LEU A 10 7.67 -32.60 -11.00
CA LEU A 10 9.02 -32.56 -11.60
C LEU A 10 9.80 -31.30 -11.21
N LEU A 11 9.11 -30.18 -10.97
CA LEU A 11 9.71 -28.95 -10.45
C LEU A 11 10.12 -29.10 -8.98
N SER A 12 9.27 -29.73 -8.15
CA SER A 12 9.59 -29.93 -6.73
C SER A 12 10.72 -30.93 -6.49
N SER A 13 10.86 -31.96 -7.34
CA SER A 13 11.95 -32.94 -7.24
C SER A 13 13.32 -32.39 -7.67
N ARG A 14 13.35 -31.38 -8.54
CA ARG A 14 14.60 -30.70 -8.97
C ARG A 14 15.15 -29.71 -7.95
N ILE A 15 14.35 -29.26 -6.99
CA ILE A 15 14.78 -28.30 -5.94
C ILE A 15 15.56 -29.01 -4.81
N SER A 16 15.58 -30.34 -4.78
CA SER A 16 16.22 -31.11 -3.70
C SER A 16 17.73 -31.38 -3.89
N LEU A 17 18.36 -31.00 -4.99
CA LEU A 17 19.77 -31.31 -5.24
C LEU A 17 20.52 -30.09 -5.81
N ASN A 18 21.54 -29.67 -5.07
CA ASN A 18 22.46 -28.54 -5.28
C ASN A 18 22.04 -27.20 -4.65
N ARG A 19 22.63 -26.97 -3.47
CA ARG A 19 22.61 -25.73 -2.72
C ARG A 19 23.44 -24.66 -3.42
N GLU A 20 22.77 -23.78 -4.14
CA GLU A 20 23.07 -22.36 -4.25
C GLU A 20 21.69 -21.69 -4.37
N PRO A 21 21.23 -20.91 -3.38
CA PRO A 21 19.98 -20.19 -3.53
C PRO A 21 20.18 -19.14 -4.64
N VAL A 22 19.69 -19.45 -5.85
CA VAL A 22 19.46 -18.42 -6.86
C VAL A 22 18.27 -17.61 -6.36
N ILE A 23 18.54 -16.64 -5.49
CA ILE A 23 17.61 -15.56 -5.21
C ILE A 23 17.56 -14.75 -6.49
N PHE A 24 16.57 -15.03 -7.35
CA PHE A 24 16.13 -14.03 -8.31
C PHE A 24 15.83 -12.79 -7.49
N GLY A 25 16.65 -11.75 -7.63
CA GLY A 25 16.52 -10.52 -6.88
C GLY A 25 15.11 -9.98 -7.04
N ILE A 26 14.25 -10.27 -6.07
CA ILE A 26 12.99 -9.59 -5.89
C ILE A 26 13.42 -8.18 -5.57
N ARG A 27 13.42 -7.28 -6.55
CA ARG A 27 13.48 -5.85 -6.25
C ARG A 27 12.24 -5.60 -5.41
N GLN A 28 12.41 -5.55 -4.10
CA GLN A 28 11.41 -5.03 -3.20
C GLN A 28 11.13 -3.64 -3.74
N LYS A 29 9.93 -3.43 -4.31
CA LYS A 29 9.56 -2.10 -4.76
C LYS A 29 9.71 -1.20 -3.55
N ASP A 30 10.44 -0.10 -3.70
CA ASP A 30 10.46 0.94 -2.67
C ASP A 30 9.03 1.49 -2.56
N ILE A 31 8.27 0.94 -1.62
CA ILE A 31 6.92 1.38 -1.31
C ILE A 31 7.09 2.58 -0.38
N GLN A 32 6.67 3.75 -0.85
CA GLN A 32 6.80 4.99 -0.10
C GLN A 32 5.43 5.59 0.18
N VAL A 33 5.14 5.76 1.47
CA VAL A 33 4.07 6.63 1.98
C VAL A 33 4.70 7.84 2.64
N ASP A 34 4.00 8.97 2.65
CA ASP A 34 4.57 10.21 3.21
C ASP A 34 4.62 10.15 4.74
N ILE A 35 3.64 9.48 5.35
CA ILE A 35 3.55 9.31 6.81
C ILE A 35 3.27 7.85 7.11
N PHE A 36 4.08 7.26 8.00
CA PHE A 36 3.79 6.01 8.68
C PHE A 36 4.17 6.13 10.15
N ALA A 37 3.18 6.01 11.04
CA ALA A 37 3.39 5.94 12.47
C ALA A 37 2.79 4.63 12.99
N LYS A 38 3.68 3.70 13.37
CA LYS A 38 3.30 2.40 13.92
C LYS A 38 2.98 2.55 15.40
N ALA A 39 1.80 2.09 15.80
CA ALA A 39 1.42 2.00 17.21
C ALA A 39 1.92 0.70 17.85
N GLY A 40 2.08 0.72 19.17
CA GLY A 40 2.30 -0.49 19.97
C GLY A 40 0.98 -1.13 20.39
N GLY A 41 1.01 -2.42 20.74
CA GLY A 41 -0.16 -3.12 21.25
C GLY A 41 -1.31 -3.18 20.24
N ASP A 42 -2.52 -2.85 20.70
CA ASP A 42 -3.78 -2.95 19.96
C ASP A 42 -4.32 -1.60 19.45
N ASP A 43 -3.52 -0.55 19.59
CA ASP A 43 -3.83 0.82 19.18
C ASP A 43 -3.77 1.01 17.66
N TYR A 44 -4.33 2.15 17.19
CA TYR A 44 -4.34 2.49 15.77
C TYR A 44 -3.01 3.04 15.30
N SER A 45 -2.43 2.42 14.27
CA SER A 45 -1.36 3.03 13.49
C SER A 45 -1.91 4.08 12.52
N LEU A 46 -1.06 4.99 12.06
CA LEU A 46 -1.42 6.04 11.10
C LEU A 46 -0.61 5.86 9.82
N ILE A 47 -1.29 5.86 8.66
CA ILE A 47 -0.65 5.87 7.35
C ILE A 47 -1.28 7.00 6.52
N GLY A 48 -0.46 7.85 5.92
CA GLY A 48 -0.98 9.02 5.22
C GLY A 48 -0.16 9.51 4.04
N GLU A 49 -0.82 10.33 3.22
CA GLU A 49 -0.25 11.01 2.05
C GLU A 49 -0.49 12.52 2.16
N VAL A 50 0.51 13.31 1.78
CA VAL A 50 0.48 14.76 1.83
C VAL A 50 0.81 15.34 0.46
N LYS A 51 -0.03 16.25 -0.03
CA LYS A 51 0.19 17.00 -1.27
C LYS A 51 0.11 18.49 -1.03
N ASN A 52 1.28 19.12 -0.92
CA ASN A 52 1.40 20.58 -0.87
C ASN A 52 1.64 21.16 -2.28
N ARG A 53 0.57 21.24 -3.07
CA ARG A 53 0.58 21.81 -4.43
C ARG A 53 -0.79 22.37 -4.79
N LYS A 54 -0.86 23.25 -5.80
CA LYS A 54 -2.13 23.86 -6.26
C LYS A 54 -3.09 22.89 -6.95
N ALA A 55 -2.56 21.83 -7.55
CA ALA A 55 -3.35 20.87 -8.30
C ALA A 55 -4.14 19.93 -7.37
N LYS A 56 -5.41 19.69 -7.71
CA LYS A 56 -6.31 18.82 -6.95
C LYS A 56 -5.81 17.39 -6.91
N PHE A 57 -6.02 16.74 -5.77
CA PHE A 57 -5.78 15.32 -5.59
C PHE A 57 -6.83 14.50 -6.34
N SER A 58 -6.36 13.58 -7.18
CA SER A 58 -7.20 12.80 -8.10
C SER A 58 -7.52 11.41 -7.58
N VAL A 59 -8.57 10.79 -8.14
CA VAL A 59 -8.94 9.40 -7.84
C VAL A 59 -7.83 8.41 -8.22
N LYS A 60 -7.03 8.72 -9.25
CA LYS A 60 -5.87 7.92 -9.63
C LYS A 60 -4.83 7.92 -8.50
N GLU A 61 -4.54 9.10 -7.94
CA GLU A 61 -3.63 9.22 -6.80
C GLU A 61 -4.20 8.54 -5.55
N ALA A 62 -5.50 8.67 -5.29
CA ALA A 62 -6.15 7.99 -4.16
C ALA A 62 -6.02 6.47 -4.23
N LYS A 63 -6.22 5.88 -5.42
CA LYS A 63 -6.03 4.44 -5.65
C LYS A 63 -4.58 4.00 -5.46
N ILE A 64 -3.63 4.79 -5.94
CA ILE A 64 -2.20 4.52 -5.76
C ILE A 64 -1.84 4.60 -4.28
N PHE A 65 -2.29 5.64 -3.56
CA PHE A 65 -2.10 5.76 -2.12
C PHE A 65 -2.64 4.55 -1.37
N LEU A 66 -3.89 4.17 -1.59
CA LEU A 66 -4.50 3.04 -0.89
C LEU A 66 -3.74 1.74 -1.14
N ALA A 67 -3.30 1.48 -2.37
CA ALA A 67 -2.49 0.30 -2.69
C ALA A 67 -1.18 0.29 -1.89
N LYS A 68 -0.45 1.41 -1.85
CA LYS A 68 0.78 1.54 -1.05
C LYS A 68 0.51 1.38 0.45
N ALA A 69 -0.55 2.01 0.96
CA ALA A 69 -0.89 1.99 2.38
C ALA A 69 -1.25 0.57 2.87
N LEU A 70 -2.01 -0.19 2.08
CA LEU A 70 -2.32 -1.59 2.38
C LEU A 70 -1.08 -2.48 2.33
N GLU A 71 -0.16 -2.22 1.38
CA GLU A 71 1.09 -2.95 1.29
C GLU A 71 2.00 -2.68 2.49
N VAL A 72 2.13 -1.41 2.93
CA VAL A 72 2.81 -1.04 4.18
C VAL A 72 2.17 -1.72 5.37
N GLN A 73 0.84 -1.67 5.48
CA GLN A 73 0.11 -2.29 6.57
C GLN A 73 0.42 -3.80 6.68
N GLN A 74 0.47 -4.50 5.54
CA GLN A 74 0.78 -5.92 5.48
C GLN A 74 2.24 -6.21 5.84
N LEU A 75 3.20 -5.50 5.23
CA LEU A 75 4.63 -5.73 5.45
C LEU A 75 5.06 -5.43 6.89
N GLU A 76 4.44 -4.43 7.50
CA GLU A 76 4.75 -4.01 8.86
C GLU A 76 3.94 -4.75 9.93
N ASN A 77 3.12 -5.73 9.53
CA ASN A 77 2.25 -6.52 10.41
C ASN A 77 1.36 -5.64 11.30
N VAL A 78 0.70 -4.64 10.68
CA VAL A 78 -0.17 -3.68 11.37
C VAL A 78 -1.62 -4.18 11.32
N SER A 79 -2.17 -4.51 12.49
CA SER A 79 -3.53 -5.04 12.61
C SER A 79 -4.62 -3.98 12.35
N LYS A 80 -4.41 -2.74 12.83
CA LYS A 80 -5.34 -1.62 12.68
C LYS A 80 -4.59 -0.36 12.26
N ALA A 81 -5.03 0.24 11.16
CA ALA A 81 -4.51 1.50 10.68
C ALA A 81 -5.64 2.46 10.31
N LEU A 82 -5.44 3.75 10.58
CA LEU A 82 -6.24 4.82 9.99
C LEU A 82 -5.48 5.38 8.78
N PHE A 83 -6.20 5.49 7.67
CA PHE A 83 -5.69 6.08 6.45
C PHE A 83 -6.15 7.52 6.31
N PHE A 84 -5.25 8.43 5.93
CA PHE A 84 -5.63 9.82 5.69
C PHE A 84 -4.85 10.48 4.56
N VAL A 85 -5.46 11.49 3.92
CA VAL A 85 -4.84 12.29 2.87
C VAL A 85 -5.03 13.77 3.13
N PHE A 86 -3.95 14.54 3.08
CA PHE A 86 -4.00 16.01 3.09
C PHE A 86 -3.60 16.58 1.74
N SER A 87 -4.38 17.51 1.19
CA SER A 87 -4.11 18.13 -0.11
C SER A 87 -4.44 19.63 -0.12
N ALA A 88 -3.43 20.49 -0.23
CA ALA A 88 -3.61 21.94 -0.21
C ALA A 88 -4.36 22.48 -1.45
N GLY A 89 -4.33 21.71 -2.55
CA GLY A 89 -5.05 22.01 -3.78
C GLY A 89 -6.51 21.53 -3.78
N GLY A 90 -6.95 20.86 -2.71
CA GLY A 90 -8.28 20.26 -2.62
C GLY A 90 -8.38 18.91 -3.35
N PHE A 91 -9.62 18.48 -3.55
CA PHE A 91 -9.98 17.18 -4.12
C PHE A 91 -11.02 17.34 -5.25
N PHE A 92 -11.09 16.37 -6.16
CA PHE A 92 -12.24 16.22 -7.04
C PHE A 92 -13.39 15.49 -6.32
N GLN A 93 -14.65 15.75 -6.70
CA GLN A 93 -15.81 15.13 -6.04
C GLN A 93 -15.80 13.60 -6.11
N ASN A 94 -15.43 13.04 -7.27
CA ASN A 94 -15.26 11.59 -7.43
C ASN A 94 -14.13 11.01 -6.57
N THR A 95 -13.17 11.85 -6.17
CA THR A 95 -12.07 11.45 -5.28
C THR A 95 -12.57 11.42 -3.85
N ILE A 96 -13.36 12.42 -3.41
CA ILE A 96 -14.02 12.41 -2.10
C ILE A 96 -14.91 11.18 -1.96
N GLN A 97 -15.72 10.86 -2.97
CA GLN A 97 -16.54 9.65 -2.97
C GLN A 97 -15.69 8.39 -2.80
N PHE A 98 -14.61 8.25 -3.55
CA PHE A 98 -13.69 7.12 -3.42
C PHE A 98 -13.09 7.02 -2.00
N LEU A 99 -12.67 8.15 -1.42
CA LEU A 99 -12.11 8.18 -0.06
C LEU A 99 -13.14 7.75 0.98
N GLN A 100 -14.40 8.20 0.86
CA GLN A 100 -15.52 7.79 1.72
C GLN A 100 -15.78 6.28 1.64
N GLU A 101 -15.92 5.75 0.43
CA GLU A 101 -16.18 4.32 0.18
C GLU A 101 -15.06 3.43 0.76
N ASN A 102 -13.82 3.93 0.78
CA ASN A 102 -12.66 3.21 1.30
C ASN A 102 -12.27 3.61 2.74
N LYS A 103 -13.11 4.39 3.44
CA LYS A 103 -12.92 4.81 4.84
C LYS A 103 -11.58 5.52 5.09
N ILE A 104 -11.14 6.34 4.13
CA ILE A 104 -9.94 7.17 4.22
C ILE A 104 -10.36 8.56 4.66
N ALA A 105 -9.72 9.12 5.69
CA ALA A 105 -9.95 10.50 6.11
C ALA A 105 -9.28 11.50 5.15
N TRP A 106 -9.81 12.71 5.01
CA TRP A 106 -9.16 13.74 4.18
C TRP A 106 -9.35 15.14 4.73
N SER A 107 -8.42 16.04 4.37
CA SER A 107 -8.56 17.47 4.61
C SER A 107 -7.84 18.27 3.54
N ASP A 108 -8.45 19.37 3.12
CA ASP A 108 -7.83 20.42 2.31
C ASP A 108 -7.64 21.73 3.09
N ASP A 109 -7.82 21.70 4.41
CA ASP A 109 -7.53 22.83 5.27
C ASP A 109 -6.01 23.09 5.31
N LYS A 110 -5.63 24.22 4.74
CA LYS A 110 -4.24 24.68 4.64
C LYS A 110 -3.59 24.93 5.99
N LYS A 111 -4.34 24.99 7.09
CA LYS A 111 -3.73 25.08 8.43
C LYS A 111 -2.92 23.84 8.81
N PHE A 112 -3.13 22.72 8.12
CA PHE A 112 -2.36 21.49 8.30
C PHE A 112 -1.19 21.32 7.33
N LEU A 113 -0.98 22.23 6.35
CA LEU A 113 -0.08 22.05 5.18
C LEU A 113 0.75 23.28 4.80
#